data_AF-A0A432REP1-F1
#
_entry.id   AF-A0A432REP1-F1
#
_cell.length_a   1.000
_cell.length_b   1.000
_cell.length_c   1.000
_cell.angle_alpha   90.00
_cell.angle_beta   90.00
_cell.angle_gamma   90.00
#
_symmetry.space_group_name_H-M   'P 1'
#
loop_
_entity.id
_entity.type
_entity.pdbx_description
1 polymer ?
#
loop_
_entity_poly.entity_id
_entity_poly.type
_entity_poly.pdbx_seq_one_letter_code
_entity_poly.pdbx_strand_id
1 'polypeptide(L)'
;EENVILDIINGNIKGTYIHKQRRKYSGKKSWIALLSEVKGKVIVDEGAVKALKNGKSLLPAGIKQVDGYFSKGEVIAIEDEKGIIIGKGISEYNFKELKSVIGKKNQREAIHTDNMVIFENV
;
A
#
# COMPACT_ATOMS: atom_id res chain seq x y z
N GLU A 1 -36.56 -6.96 -16.45
CA GLU A 1 -36.84 -6.01 -17.54
C GLU A 1 -36.45 -6.65 -18.86
N GLU A 2 -37.31 -6.58 -19.86
CA GLU A 2 -36.91 -6.83 -21.24
C GLU A 2 -35.90 -5.76 -21.67
N ASN A 3 -34.87 -6.15 -22.43
CA ASN A 3 -33.86 -5.27 -23.04
C ASN A 3 -32.79 -4.61 -22.14
N VAL A 4 -32.63 -5.05 -20.88
CA VAL A 4 -31.62 -4.47 -19.95
C VAL A 4 -30.19 -4.42 -20.53
N ILE A 5 -29.80 -5.41 -21.34
CA ILE A 5 -28.48 -5.45 -21.99
C ILE A 5 -28.35 -4.35 -23.06
N LEU A 6 -29.38 -4.17 -23.89
CA LEU A 6 -29.40 -3.14 -24.94
C LEU A 6 -29.45 -1.74 -24.32
N ASP A 7 -30.19 -1.58 -23.23
CA ASP A 7 -30.25 -0.33 -22.47
C ASP A 7 -28.86 0.05 -21.91
N ILE A 8 -28.12 -0.90 -21.32
CA ILE A 8 -26.75 -0.67 -20.84
C ILE A 8 -25.81 -0.28 -21.98
N ILE A 9 -25.86 -0.99 -23.12
CA ILE A 9 -25.01 -0.70 -24.29
C ILE A 9 -25.27 0.71 -24.83
N ASN A 10 -26.53 1.16 -24.82
CA ASN A 10 -26.93 2.49 -25.28
C ASN A 10 -26.74 3.60 -24.23
N GLY A 11 -26.18 3.28 -23.05
CA GLY A 11 -25.95 4.24 -21.98
C GLY A 11 -27.17 4.56 -21.11
N ASN A 12 -28.30 3.88 -21.33
CA ASN A 12 -29.51 3.96 -20.52
C ASN A 12 -29.37 3.07 -19.28
N ILE A 13 -28.43 3.41 -18.40
CA ILE A 13 -28.11 2.55 -17.25
C ILE A 13 -29.23 2.62 -16.21
N LYS A 14 -29.94 1.50 -16.07
CA LYS A 14 -30.85 1.24 -14.95
C LYS A 14 -30.13 0.36 -13.92
N GLY A 15 -29.77 0.94 -12.77
CA GLY A 15 -29.04 0.26 -11.70
C GLY A 15 -27.79 1.03 -11.25
N THR A 16 -26.87 0.35 -10.57
CA THR A 16 -25.63 0.97 -10.08
C THR A 16 -24.50 0.82 -11.10
N TYR A 17 -24.04 1.93 -11.65
CA TYR A 17 -22.84 1.96 -12.49
C TYR A 17 -21.60 2.27 -11.66
N ILE A 18 -20.67 1.32 -11.58
CA ILE A 18 -19.36 1.55 -10.95
C ILE A 18 -18.42 2.10 -12.03
N HIS A 19 -18.17 3.41 -11.99
CA HIS A 19 -17.24 4.06 -12.90
C HIS A 19 -15.80 3.54 -12.71
N LYS A 20 -15.01 3.49 -13.78
CA LYS A 20 -13.58 3.13 -13.70
C LYS A 20 -12.88 4.09 -12.75
N GLN A 21 -12.18 3.57 -11.74
CA GLN A 21 -11.28 4.41 -10.95
C GLN A 21 -10.18 4.99 -11.85
N ARG A 22 -9.79 6.24 -11.59
CA ARG A 22 -8.75 6.97 -12.34
C ARG A 22 -7.40 6.26 -12.32
N ARG A 23 -7.10 5.47 -11.27
CA ARG A 23 -5.86 4.70 -11.16
C ARG A 23 -6.12 3.22 -11.37
N LYS A 24 -5.54 2.66 -12.43
CA LYS A 24 -5.36 1.23 -12.58
C LYS A 24 -3.98 0.85 -12.06
N TYR A 25 -3.93 0.15 -10.93
CA TYR A 25 -2.75 -0.62 -10.61
C TYR A 25 -2.68 -1.79 -11.60
N SER A 26 -1.56 -1.99 -12.28
CA SER A 26 -1.35 -3.14 -13.17
C SER A 26 -0.45 -4.17 -12.48
N GLY A 27 -0.66 -5.45 -12.81
CA GLY A 27 0.17 -6.57 -12.36
C GLY A 27 0.42 -6.59 -10.85
N LYS A 28 1.71 -6.55 -10.47
CA LYS A 28 2.18 -6.68 -9.08
C LYS A 28 1.57 -5.63 -8.14
N LYS A 29 1.44 -4.38 -8.57
CA LYS A 29 0.86 -3.32 -7.72
C LYS A 29 -0.61 -3.56 -7.43
N SER A 30 -1.36 -4.14 -8.37
CA SER A 30 -2.76 -4.53 -8.15
C SER A 30 -2.86 -5.64 -7.10
N TRP A 31 -1.98 -6.65 -7.20
CA TRP A 31 -1.91 -7.72 -6.22
C TRP A 31 -1.56 -7.19 -4.82
N ILE A 32 -0.56 -6.31 -4.69
CA ILE A 32 -0.20 -5.68 -3.41
C ILE A 32 -1.38 -4.89 -2.82
N ALA A 33 -2.05 -4.05 -3.63
CA ALA A 33 -3.11 -3.19 -3.13
C ALA A 33 -4.36 -3.98 -2.70
N LEU A 34 -4.81 -4.90 -3.56
CA LEU A 34 -6.17 -5.44 -3.52
C LEU A 34 -6.26 -6.90 -3.07
N LEU A 35 -5.29 -7.74 -3.43
CA LEU A 35 -5.41 -9.21 -3.31
C LEU A 35 -4.52 -9.81 -2.21
N SER A 36 -3.45 -9.11 -1.84
CA SER A 36 -2.48 -9.63 -0.88
C SER A 36 -2.99 -9.55 0.56
N GLU A 37 -2.67 -10.59 1.34
CA GLU A 37 -2.91 -10.63 2.78
C GLU A 37 -1.84 -9.80 3.50
N VAL A 38 -2.26 -9.00 4.49
CA VAL A 38 -1.37 -8.18 5.30
C VAL A 38 -0.95 -8.95 6.55
N LYS A 39 0.36 -9.16 6.73
CA LYS A 39 0.93 -9.96 7.85
C LYS A 39 1.40 -9.11 9.03
N GLY A 40 1.56 -7.81 8.83
CA GLY A 40 1.97 -6.87 9.86
C GLY A 40 1.88 -5.44 9.37
N LYS A 41 2.40 -4.51 10.18
CA LYS A 41 2.41 -3.09 9.82
C LYS A 41 3.62 -2.35 10.35
N VAL A 42 3.90 -1.21 9.73
CA VAL A 42 4.87 -0.22 10.19
C VAL A 42 4.19 1.13 10.36
N ILE A 43 4.53 1.83 11.44
CA ILE A 43 4.14 3.22 11.66
C ILE A 43 5.30 4.09 11.22
N VAL A 44 5.05 5.09 10.38
CA VAL A 44 6.09 5.94 9.79
C VAL A 44 5.90 7.41 10.18
N ASP A 45 7.01 8.14 10.28
CA ASP A 45 6.98 9.57 10.60
C ASP A 45 6.51 10.43 9.41
N GLU A 46 6.19 11.69 9.68
CA GLU A 46 5.74 12.63 8.67
C GLU A 46 6.72 12.81 7.50
N GLY A 47 8.04 12.69 7.76
CA GLY A 47 9.08 12.78 6.74
C GLY A 47 9.01 11.61 5.76
N ALA A 48 8.83 10.40 6.27
CA ALA A 48 8.58 9.20 5.50
C ALA A 48 7.26 9.32 4.71
N VAL A 49 6.16 9.79 5.33
CA VAL A 49 4.90 10.02 4.60
C VAL A 49 5.13 10.92 3.37
N LYS A 50 5.85 12.04 3.52
CA LYS A 50 6.19 12.95 2.42
C LYS A 50 7.05 12.26 1.37
N ALA A 51 8.07 11.50 1.76
CA ALA A 51 8.95 10.79 0.85
C ALA A 51 8.20 9.74 0.02
N LEU A 52 7.33 8.95 0.67
CA LEU A 52 6.51 7.91 0.04
C LEU A 52 5.53 8.51 -0.98
N LYS A 53 4.87 9.63 -0.65
CA LYS A 53 4.01 10.36 -1.59
C LYS A 53 4.77 10.88 -2.83
N ASN A 54 6.07 11.13 -2.69
CA ASN A 54 6.96 11.51 -3.78
C ASN A 54 7.62 10.30 -4.49
N GLY A 55 7.12 9.08 -4.26
CA GLY A 55 7.58 7.87 -4.95
C GLY A 55 8.95 7.36 -4.48
N LYS A 56 9.43 7.80 -3.30
CA LYS A 56 10.66 7.27 -2.70
C LYS A 56 10.36 5.96 -1.94
N SER A 57 11.38 5.13 -1.80
CA SER A 57 11.33 3.91 -1.00
C SER A 57 11.22 4.22 0.50
N LEU A 58 10.70 3.27 1.27
CA LEU A 58 10.66 3.36 2.73
C LEU A 58 12.01 2.95 3.31
N LEU A 59 12.67 3.85 4.04
CA LEU A 59 13.90 3.54 4.78
C LEU A 59 13.60 3.28 6.25
N PRO A 60 14.35 2.40 6.94
CA PRO A 60 14.21 2.19 8.39
C PRO A 60 14.31 3.47 9.23
N ALA A 61 15.06 4.47 8.75
CA ALA A 61 15.21 5.76 9.41
C ALA A 61 13.88 6.51 9.63
N GLY A 62 12.89 6.29 8.76
CA GLY A 62 11.57 6.93 8.84
C GLY A 62 10.48 6.06 9.47
N ILE A 63 10.83 4.86 9.96
CA ILE A 63 9.92 3.97 10.68
C ILE A 63 10.01 4.31 12.17
N LYS A 64 8.85 4.38 12.84
CA LYS A 64 8.70 4.67 14.27
C LYS A 64 8.40 3.40 15.06
N GLN A 65 7.60 2.52 14.48
CA GLN A 65 7.17 1.28 15.11
C GLN A 65 6.93 0.20 14.06
N VAL A 66 7.04 -1.06 14.48
CA VAL A 66 6.67 -2.24 13.70
C VAL A 66 5.82 -3.16 14.57
N ASP A 67 4.69 -3.62 14.03
CA ASP A 67 3.73 -4.50 14.70
C ASP A 67 3.41 -5.74 13.85
N GLY A 68 3.00 -6.82 14.52
CA GLY A 68 2.69 -8.10 13.90
C GLY A 68 3.90 -9.04 13.82
N TYR A 69 3.78 -10.07 12.98
CA TYR A 69 4.85 -11.05 12.75
C TYR A 69 4.86 -11.39 11.26
N PHE A 70 5.99 -11.11 10.61
CA PHE A 70 6.14 -11.33 9.19
C PHE A 70 7.59 -11.69 8.83
N SER A 71 7.72 -12.37 7.71
CA SER A 71 8.97 -12.71 7.03
C SER A 71 9.30 -11.72 5.92
N LYS A 72 10.55 -11.74 5.47
CA LYS A 72 10.94 -11.05 4.25
C LYS A 72 10.09 -11.57 3.08
N GLY A 73 9.60 -10.67 2.22
CA GLY A 73 8.75 -11.01 1.08
C GLY A 73 7.25 -10.99 1.38
N GLU A 74 6.85 -10.82 2.63
CA GLU A 74 5.44 -10.66 2.99
C GLU A 74 4.98 -9.21 2.91
N VAL A 75 3.67 -9.04 2.67
CA VAL A 75 3.07 -7.71 2.56
C VAL A 75 2.75 -7.17 3.96
N ILE A 76 3.16 -5.93 4.19
CA ILE A 76 2.86 -5.18 5.41
C ILE A 76 2.16 -3.87 5.07
N ALA A 77 1.31 -3.40 5.98
CA ALA A 77 0.67 -2.09 5.88
C ALA A 77 1.63 -0.98 6.31
N ILE A 78 1.47 0.19 5.72
CA ILE A 78 2.18 1.42 6.07
C ILE A 78 1.15 2.37 6.68
N GLU A 79 1.34 2.71 7.94
CA GLU A 79 0.44 3.56 8.74
C GLU A 79 1.17 4.85 9.09
N ASP A 80 0.47 5.99 9.06
CA ASP A 80 1.01 7.23 9.61
C ASP A 80 0.84 7.30 11.14
N GLU A 81 1.43 8.32 11.77
CA GLU A 81 1.32 8.51 13.23
C GLU A 81 -0.11 8.79 13.73
N LYS A 82 -1.07 9.00 12.83
CA LYS A 82 -2.50 9.20 13.15
C LYS A 82 -3.31 7.91 13.07
N GLY A 83 -2.66 6.79 12.74
CA GLY A 83 -3.32 5.50 12.58
C GLY A 83 -3.95 5.28 11.20
N ILE A 84 -3.67 6.15 10.22
CA ILE A 84 -4.24 6.03 8.87
C ILE A 84 -3.33 5.13 8.03
N ILE A 85 -3.90 4.08 7.44
CA ILE A 85 -3.19 3.25 6.46
C ILE A 85 -3.02 4.06 5.17
N ILE A 86 -1.78 4.47 4.91
CA ILE A 86 -1.41 5.25 3.73
C ILE A 86 -0.89 4.37 2.59
N GLY A 87 -0.65 3.08 2.83
CA GLY A 87 -0.17 2.18 1.79
C GLY A 87 0.05 0.75 2.24
N LYS A 88 0.49 -0.08 1.29
CA LYS A 88 0.94 -1.46 1.51
C LYS A 88 2.21 -1.71 0.70
N GLY A 89 3.06 -2.61 1.18
CA GLY A 89 4.22 -3.04 0.40
C GLY A 89 4.87 -4.31 0.92
N ILE A 90 5.73 -4.88 0.08
CA ILE A 90 6.47 -6.11 0.38
C ILE A 90 7.69 -5.75 1.21
N SER A 91 7.83 -6.34 2.40
CA SER A 91 8.96 -6.07 3.27
C SER A 91 10.24 -6.74 2.76
N GLU A 92 11.34 -5.99 2.75
CA GLU A 92 12.69 -6.51 2.49
C GLU A 92 13.32 -7.15 3.73
N TYR A 93 12.68 -7.03 4.89
CA TYR A 93 13.13 -7.53 6.18
C TYR A 93 12.11 -8.49 6.78
N ASN A 94 12.55 -9.36 7.68
CA ASN A 94 11.60 -9.95 8.63
C ASN A 94 11.34 -9.01 9.83
N PHE A 95 10.32 -9.32 10.63
CA PHE A 95 9.92 -8.52 11.78
C PHE A 95 11.08 -8.19 12.74
N LYS A 96 11.89 -9.20 13.12
CA LYS A 96 12.97 -9.03 14.10
C LYS A 96 14.09 -8.16 13.55
N GLU A 97 14.48 -8.40 12.30
CA GLU A 97 15.50 -7.60 11.64
C GLU A 97 15.05 -6.15 11.52
N LEU A 98 13.83 -5.91 11.02
CA LEU A 98 13.31 -4.56 10.83
C LEU A 98 13.27 -3.82 12.16
N LYS A 99 12.74 -4.46 13.21
CA LYS A 99 12.71 -3.93 14.57
C LYS A 99 14.09 -3.51 15.07
N SER A 100 15.14 -4.26 14.75
CA SER A 100 16.52 -3.96 15.17
C SER A 100 17.16 -2.77 14.45
N VAL A 101 16.60 -2.32 13.33
CA VAL A 101 17.15 -1.25 12.48
C VAL A 101 16.26 0.00 12.40
N ILE A 102 15.11 0.01 13.08
CA ILE A 102 14.25 1.20 13.23
C ILE A 102 15.07 2.41 13.65
N GLY A 103 14.86 3.54 12.96
CA GLY A 103 15.54 4.82 13.23
C GLY A 103 17.01 4.87 12.80
N LYS A 104 17.60 3.78 12.30
CA LYS A 104 19.00 3.76 11.84
C LYS A 104 19.13 4.31 10.42
N LYS A 105 20.21 5.06 10.20
CA LYS A 105 20.62 5.57 8.88
C LYS A 105 21.46 4.54 8.13
N ASN A 106 21.66 4.77 6.82
CA ASN A 106 22.50 3.95 5.93
C ASN A 106 22.12 2.46 5.91
N GLN A 107 20.83 2.17 6.11
CA GLN A 107 20.28 0.83 5.98
C GLN A 107 19.71 0.66 4.57
N ARG A 108 19.62 -0.60 4.11
CA ARG A 108 18.84 -0.92 2.91
C ARG A 108 17.38 -0.55 3.12
N GLU A 109 16.67 -0.42 2.01
CA GLU A 109 15.26 -0.07 2.02
C GLU A 109 14.44 -1.13 2.74
N ALA A 110 13.51 -0.68 3.58
CA ALA A 110 12.54 -1.54 4.23
C ALA A 110 11.48 -2.03 3.24
N ILE A 111 11.07 -1.15 2.32
CA ILE A 111 10.16 -1.44 1.22
C ILE A 111 10.60 -0.61 0.00
N HIS A 112 10.91 -1.26 -1.11
CA HIS A 112 11.26 -0.59 -2.37
C HIS A 112 10.02 0.04 -3.04
N THR A 113 10.18 1.17 -3.72
CA THR A 113 9.08 1.91 -4.40
C THR A 113 8.27 1.08 -5.42
N ASP A 114 8.93 0.14 -6.11
CA ASP A 114 8.26 -0.78 -7.04
C ASP A 114 7.45 -1.87 -6.34
N ASN A 115 7.77 -2.13 -5.07
CA ASN A 115 7.15 -3.15 -4.24
C ASN A 115 6.14 -2.55 -3.25
N MET A 116 5.66 -1.33 -3.51
CA MET A 116 4.65 -0.68 -2.70
C MET A 116 3.56 -0.01 -3.53
N VAL A 117 2.44 0.24 -2.85
CA VAL A 117 1.36 1.10 -3.31
C VAL A 117 1.02 2.08 -2.19
N ILE A 118 1.04 3.37 -2.52
CA ILE A 118 0.53 4.43 -1.66
C ILE A 118 -0.90 4.75 -2.08
N PHE A 119 -1.80 4.74 -1.10
CA PHE A 119 -3.19 5.12 -1.27
C PHE A 119 -3.28 6.64 -1.17
N GLU A 120 -3.87 7.27 -2.17
CA GLU A 120 -4.34 8.64 -2.00
C GLU A 120 -5.67 8.59 -1.26
N ASN A 121 -5.87 9.47 -0.28
CA ASN A 121 -7.18 9.67 0.31
C ASN A 121 -8.13 10.04 -0.84
N VAL A 122 -9.06 9.14 -1.13
CA VAL A 122 -10.18 9.38 -2.04
C VAL A 122 -11.18 10.30 -1.34
#